data_AF-X1H2M8-F1
#
_entry.id   AF-X1H2M8-F1
#
_cell.length_a   1.000
_cell.length_b   1.000
_cell.length_c   1.000
_cell.angle_alpha   90.00
_cell.angle_beta   90.00
_cell.angle_gamma   90.00
#
_symmetry.space_group_name_H-M   'P 1'
#
loop_
_entity.id
_entity.type
_entity.pdbx_description
1 polymer ?
#
loop_
_entity_poly.entity_id
_entity_poly.type
_entity_poly.pdbx_seq_one_letter_code
_entity_poly.pdbx_strand_id
1 'polypeptide(L)'
;MKGGITKRIEDTVKALEQGQLKKALYLSEGNEKLSQQHQFVEEAARTCLANKDNKEACVMAIKEARAKIQDTITLPIDDTSLEGLEGYLSPEVKPPEQPPETQPTSEKTDEELYEECEPCHVGDAAAKIGIICKELPEEAGCGCKLILEMADDENTTEIEWIKAMVEIAEQAQGEAKEQMVAAVTELTDYLQGRDSPLLKELDKEQPPVE
;
A
#
# COMPACT_ATOMS: atom_id res chain seq x y z
N MET A 1 -13.68 -16.20 6.54
CA MET A 1 -12.48 -16.06 7.39
C MET A 1 -11.35 -15.45 6.56
N LYS A 2 -11.40 -14.13 6.31
CA LYS A 2 -10.32 -13.37 5.64
C LYS A 2 -9.16 -13.29 6.63
N GLY A 3 -8.14 -14.12 6.46
CA GLY A 3 -6.94 -14.05 7.29
C GLY A 3 -6.02 -12.97 6.76
N GLY A 4 -5.48 -12.15 7.67
CA GLY A 4 -4.45 -11.16 7.35
C GLY A 4 -3.20 -11.79 6.74
N ILE A 5 -2.24 -10.92 6.39
CA ILE A 5 -1.00 -11.26 5.69
C ILE A 5 -0.24 -12.38 6.40
N THR A 6 -0.16 -12.35 7.72
CA THR A 6 0.45 -13.40 8.56
C THR A 6 -0.14 -14.78 8.29
N LYS A 7 -1.48 -14.88 8.17
CA LYS A 7 -2.14 -16.16 7.85
C LYS A 7 -1.79 -16.63 6.43
N ARG A 8 -1.67 -15.71 5.47
CA ARG A 8 -1.24 -16.06 4.10
C ARG A 8 0.21 -16.52 4.05
N ILE A 9 1.09 -15.93 4.86
CA ILE A 9 2.48 -16.39 5.02
C ILE A 9 2.49 -17.80 5.61
N GLU A 10 1.76 -18.03 6.71
CA GLU A 10 1.64 -19.36 7.32
C GLU A 10 1.06 -20.41 6.36
N ASP A 11 0.03 -20.05 5.59
CA ASP A 11 -0.59 -20.95 4.61
C ASP A 11 0.35 -21.22 3.42
N THR A 12 1.20 -20.26 3.05
CA THR A 12 2.26 -20.43 2.04
C THR A 12 3.35 -21.39 2.54
N VAL A 13 3.79 -21.24 3.80
CA VAL A 13 4.73 -22.17 4.45
C VAL A 13 4.16 -23.59 4.49
N LYS A 14 2.89 -23.75 4.88
CA LYS A 14 2.21 -25.05 4.88
C LYS A 14 2.09 -25.64 3.47
N ALA A 15 1.82 -24.81 2.45
CA ALA A 15 1.76 -25.27 1.06
C ALA A 15 3.13 -25.76 0.57
N LEU A 16 4.23 -25.11 0.96
CA LEU A 16 5.59 -25.56 0.65
C LEU A 16 5.95 -26.86 1.36
N GLU A 17 5.56 -27.04 2.63
CA GLU A 17 5.75 -28.30 3.37
C GLU A 17 5.03 -29.48 2.72
N GLN A 18 3.86 -29.21 2.12
CA GLN A 18 3.08 -30.20 1.39
C GLN A 18 3.58 -30.42 -0.05
N GLY A 19 4.65 -29.74 -0.47
CA GLY A 19 5.18 -29.79 -1.84
C GLY A 19 4.27 -29.15 -2.88
N GLN A 20 3.28 -28.36 -2.45
CA GLN A 20 2.28 -27.72 -3.31
C GLN A 20 2.77 -26.36 -3.82
N LEU A 21 3.85 -26.35 -4.60
CA LEU A 21 4.47 -25.13 -5.18
C LEU A 21 3.46 -24.23 -5.90
N LYS A 22 2.55 -24.80 -6.69
CA LYS A 22 1.52 -24.02 -7.40
C LYS A 22 0.58 -23.28 -6.44
N LYS A 23 0.26 -23.89 -5.29
CA LYS A 23 -0.60 -23.29 -4.26
C LYS A 23 0.18 -22.23 -3.49
N ALA A 24 1.46 -22.46 -3.20
CA ALA A 24 2.33 -21.48 -2.57
C ALA A 24 2.51 -20.22 -3.45
N LEU A 25 2.62 -20.38 -4.77
CA LEU A 25 2.65 -19.25 -5.72
C LEU A 25 1.36 -18.45 -5.65
N TYR A 26 0.21 -19.12 -5.77
CA TYR A 26 -1.10 -18.47 -5.73
C TYR A 26 -1.37 -17.72 -4.41
N LEU A 27 -0.90 -18.25 -3.28
CA LEU A 27 -1.10 -17.62 -1.97
C LEU A 27 -0.23 -16.37 -1.75
N SER A 28 0.85 -16.24 -2.51
CA SER A 28 1.80 -15.11 -2.45
C SER A 28 1.65 -14.13 -3.63
N GLU A 29 0.94 -14.51 -4.69
CA GLU A 29 0.71 -13.72 -5.90
C GLU A 29 -0.30 -12.57 -5.65
N GLY A 30 -0.05 -11.41 -6.26
CA GLY A 30 -0.97 -10.27 -6.24
C GLY A 30 -1.11 -9.55 -4.90
N ASN A 31 -0.17 -9.75 -3.97
CA ASN A 31 -0.10 -9.01 -2.72
C ASN A 31 1.28 -8.37 -2.56
N GLU A 32 1.34 -7.04 -2.60
CA GLU A 32 2.58 -6.27 -2.54
C GLU A 32 3.37 -6.54 -1.25
N LYS A 33 2.66 -6.71 -0.13
CA LYS A 33 3.27 -7.03 1.18
C LYS A 33 3.80 -8.47 1.27
N LEU A 34 3.51 -9.31 0.26
CA LEU A 34 4.04 -10.67 0.11
C LEU A 34 4.99 -10.81 -1.09
N SER A 35 5.36 -9.71 -1.74
CA SER A 35 6.20 -9.71 -2.94
C SER A 35 7.54 -10.43 -2.71
N GLN A 36 8.15 -10.24 -1.53
CA GLN A 36 9.41 -10.89 -1.17
C GLN A 36 9.23 -12.41 -0.99
N GLN A 37 8.17 -12.83 -0.32
CA GLN A 37 7.82 -14.25 -0.15
C GLN A 37 7.48 -14.89 -1.50
N HIS A 38 6.79 -14.16 -2.38
CA HIS A 38 6.48 -14.60 -3.74
C HIS A 38 7.75 -14.88 -4.55
N GLN A 39 8.74 -13.99 -4.50
CA GLN A 39 10.03 -14.18 -5.17
C GLN A 39 10.74 -15.45 -4.70
N PHE A 40 10.73 -15.76 -3.40
CA PHE A 40 11.32 -17.00 -2.88
C PHE A 40 10.61 -18.26 -3.40
N VAL A 41 9.28 -18.22 -3.49
CA VAL A 41 8.51 -19.35 -4.05
C VAL A 41 8.76 -19.48 -5.56
N GLU A 42 8.86 -18.36 -6.28
CA GLU A 42 9.13 -18.35 -7.72
C GLU A 42 10.53 -18.88 -8.04
N GLU A 43 11.54 -18.50 -7.27
CA GLU A 43 12.91 -19.01 -7.39
C GLU A 43 12.95 -20.53 -7.15
N ALA A 44 12.21 -21.02 -6.14
CA ALA A 44 12.07 -22.45 -5.91
C ALA A 44 11.35 -23.17 -7.06
N ALA A 45 10.29 -22.58 -7.60
CA ALA A 45 9.56 -23.12 -8.73
C ALA A 45 10.44 -23.19 -9.99
N ARG A 46 11.20 -22.13 -10.27
CA ARG A 46 12.17 -22.07 -11.38
C ARG A 46 13.26 -23.13 -11.21
N THR A 47 13.80 -23.29 -10.01
CA THR A 47 14.82 -24.30 -9.71
C THR A 47 14.29 -25.72 -9.89
N CYS A 48 13.06 -26.00 -9.43
CA CYS A 48 12.37 -27.27 -9.65
C CYS A 48 12.09 -27.54 -11.14
N LEU A 49 11.76 -26.50 -11.92
CA LEU A 49 11.50 -26.63 -13.36
C LEU A 49 12.77 -26.76 -14.18
N ALA A 50 13.88 -26.14 -13.76
CA ALA A 50 15.19 -26.29 -14.37
C ALA A 50 15.80 -27.66 -14.10
N ASN A 51 15.47 -28.26 -12.94
CA ASN A 51 16.00 -29.54 -12.48
C ASN A 51 14.91 -30.63 -12.43
N LYS A 52 14.10 -30.75 -13.49
CA LYS A 52 12.97 -31.72 -13.57
C LYS A 52 13.36 -33.16 -13.24
N ASP A 53 14.58 -33.54 -13.58
CA ASP A 53 15.11 -34.90 -13.38
C ASP A 53 15.78 -35.10 -12.01
N ASN A 54 16.03 -34.00 -11.27
CA ASN A 54 16.66 -34.02 -9.95
C ASN A 54 15.67 -33.56 -8.87
N LYS A 55 14.94 -34.53 -8.33
CA LYS A 55 13.97 -34.33 -7.25
C LYS A 55 14.62 -33.78 -5.97
N GLU A 56 15.89 -34.08 -5.72
CA GLU A 56 16.61 -33.58 -4.54
C GLU A 56 16.89 -32.09 -4.65
N ALA A 57 17.26 -31.60 -5.85
CA ALA A 57 17.41 -30.17 -6.11
C ALA A 57 16.10 -29.41 -5.88
N CYS A 58 14.97 -29.97 -6.31
CA CYS A 58 13.66 -29.37 -6.07
C CYS A 58 13.28 -29.36 -4.58
N VAL A 59 13.52 -30.45 -3.85
CA VAL A 59 13.27 -30.53 -2.41
C VAL A 59 14.16 -29.56 -1.63
N MET A 60 15.43 -29.40 -2.02
CA MET A 60 16.31 -28.41 -1.40
C MET A 60 15.84 -26.99 -1.66
N ALA A 61 15.45 -26.67 -2.89
CA ALA A 61 14.92 -25.35 -3.24
C ALA A 61 13.64 -25.00 -2.48
N ILE A 62 12.72 -25.96 -2.32
CA ILE A 62 11.51 -25.77 -1.50
C ILE A 62 11.87 -25.55 -0.02
N LYS A 63 12.83 -26.30 0.52
CA LYS A 63 13.30 -26.14 1.90
C LYS A 63 13.96 -24.78 2.14
N GLU A 64 14.74 -24.31 1.17
CA GLU A 64 15.38 -23.00 1.21
C GLU A 64 14.36 -21.86 1.15
N ALA A 65 13.40 -21.94 0.22
CA ALA A 65 12.29 -20.98 0.15
C ALA A 65 11.46 -20.97 1.44
N ARG A 66 11.20 -22.15 2.02
CA ARG A 66 10.53 -22.25 3.33
C ARG A 66 11.34 -21.58 4.43
N ALA A 67 12.65 -21.82 4.52
CA ALA A 67 13.49 -21.20 5.53
C ALA A 67 13.50 -19.67 5.41
N LYS A 68 13.67 -19.16 4.18
CA LYS A 68 13.62 -17.71 3.91
C LYS A 68 12.27 -17.09 4.28
N ILE A 69 11.16 -17.76 3.98
CA ILE A 69 9.81 -17.28 4.35
C ILE A 69 9.58 -17.40 5.86
N GLN A 70 10.06 -18.45 6.50
CA GLN A 70 9.94 -18.64 7.94
C GLN A 70 10.79 -17.64 8.73
N ASP A 71 11.94 -17.23 8.19
CA ASP A 71 12.78 -16.19 8.77
C ASP A 71 12.06 -14.83 8.79
N THR A 72 11.17 -14.57 7.81
CA THR A 72 10.29 -13.38 7.82
C THR A 72 9.18 -13.43 8.88
N ILE A 73 8.93 -14.60 9.48
CA ILE A 73 7.99 -14.77 10.61
C ILE A 73 8.73 -14.61 11.96
N THR A 74 10.03 -14.95 12.03
CA THR A 74 10.82 -14.94 13.27
C THR A 74 11.53 -13.63 13.59
N LEU A 75 11.66 -12.71 12.64
CA LEU A 75 11.88 -11.32 13.04
C LEU A 75 10.59 -10.88 13.73
N PRO A 76 10.60 -10.47 15.01
CA PRO A 76 9.49 -9.69 15.50
C PRO A 76 9.39 -8.55 14.50
N ILE A 77 8.30 -8.51 13.75
CA ILE A 77 7.79 -7.25 13.26
C ILE A 77 7.73 -6.45 14.54
N ASP A 78 8.67 -5.51 14.72
CA ASP A 78 8.48 -4.48 15.71
C ASP A 78 7.11 -3.92 15.37
N ASP A 79 6.15 -4.33 16.19
CA ASP A 79 4.96 -3.58 16.47
C ASP A 79 5.48 -2.17 16.76
N THR A 80 5.57 -1.34 15.72
CA THR A 80 5.25 0.08 15.83
C THR A 80 3.74 0.21 16.08
N SER A 81 3.20 -0.64 16.95
CA SER A 81 2.05 -0.34 17.77
C SER A 81 2.47 0.88 18.57
N LEU A 82 1.82 1.99 18.26
CA LEU A 82 1.88 3.23 19.03
C LEU A 82 1.18 3.04 20.40
N GLU A 83 1.20 1.85 20.99
CA GLU A 83 0.71 1.58 22.34
C GLU A 83 1.86 1.70 23.34
N GLY A 84 2.31 2.93 23.52
CA GLY A 84 3.33 3.29 24.52
C GLY A 84 3.20 4.70 25.08
N LEU A 85 2.21 5.48 24.62
CA LEU A 85 2.03 6.87 25.03
C LEU A 85 0.80 7.12 25.92
N GLU A 86 0.17 6.08 26.45
CA GLU A 86 -0.93 6.25 27.43
C GLU A 86 -0.42 6.47 28.87
N GLY A 87 0.90 6.53 29.07
CA GLY A 87 1.51 6.78 30.39
C GLY A 87 1.49 8.23 30.86
N TYR A 88 1.09 9.20 30.03
CA TYR A 88 1.22 10.64 30.34
C TYR A 88 -0.07 11.38 30.69
N LEU A 89 -1.22 10.69 30.79
CA LEU A 89 -2.47 11.31 31.22
C LEU A 89 -3.16 10.46 32.30
N SER A 90 -2.53 10.36 33.47
CA SER A 90 -3.24 10.09 34.70
C SER A 90 -3.39 11.37 35.53
N PRO A 91 -4.62 11.84 35.72
CA PRO A 91 -5.08 12.28 37.02
C PRO A 91 -6.01 11.19 37.56
N GLU A 92 -5.65 10.64 38.72
CA GLU A 92 -6.44 9.69 39.49
C GLU A 92 -7.89 10.16 39.69
N VAL A 93 -8.88 9.52 39.06
CA VAL A 93 -10.27 9.52 39.55
C VAL A 93 -10.94 8.16 39.29
N LYS A 94 -11.47 7.57 40.37
CA LYS A 94 -12.19 6.29 40.44
C LYS A 94 -13.42 6.22 39.51
N PRO A 95 -13.87 5.00 39.13
CA PRO A 95 -14.95 4.81 38.15
C PRO A 95 -16.35 5.02 38.77
N PRO A 96 -17.30 5.56 38.00
CA PRO A 96 -18.70 5.17 38.15
C PRO A 96 -19.27 4.58 36.86
N GLU A 97 -19.82 3.38 37.03
CA GLU A 97 -21.02 2.80 36.39
C GLU A 97 -21.29 3.06 34.89
N GLN A 98 -21.25 1.96 34.12
CA GLN A 98 -21.76 1.86 32.74
C GLN A 98 -23.22 2.36 32.63
N PRO A 99 -23.53 3.21 31.63
CA PRO A 99 -24.86 3.29 31.05
C PRO A 99 -25.06 2.19 29.98
N PRO A 100 -26.31 1.81 29.68
CA PRO A 100 -26.65 0.60 28.94
C PRO A 100 -26.28 0.69 27.46
N GLU A 101 -25.98 -0.48 26.88
CA GLU A 101 -25.69 -0.70 25.46
C GLU A 101 -26.67 0.04 24.55
N THR A 102 -26.20 1.12 23.93
CA THR A 102 -26.82 1.64 22.71
C THR A 102 -26.41 0.71 21.57
N GLN A 103 -27.42 0.33 20.79
CA GLN A 103 -27.41 -0.54 19.60
C GLN A 103 -26.14 -0.42 18.73
N PRO A 104 -25.73 -1.49 18.01
CA PRO A 104 -24.59 -1.41 17.12
C PRO A 104 -24.93 -0.42 16.02
N THR A 105 -24.36 0.78 16.09
CA THR A 105 -24.19 1.62 14.91
C THR A 105 -23.41 0.78 13.92
N SER A 106 -24.01 0.50 12.76
CA SER A 106 -23.38 -0.22 11.65
C SER A 106 -21.94 0.26 11.47
N GLU A 107 -20.99 -0.48 12.03
CA GLU A 107 -19.57 -0.17 11.97
C GLU A 107 -19.17 -0.42 10.51
N LYS A 108 -18.85 0.65 9.78
CA LYS A 108 -18.37 0.54 8.39
C LYS A 108 -17.07 -0.25 8.41
N THR A 109 -16.85 -1.08 7.40
CA THR A 109 -15.56 -1.77 7.27
C THR A 109 -14.46 -0.78 6.94
N ASP A 110 -13.20 -1.12 7.21
CA ASP A 110 -12.04 -0.32 6.81
C ASP A 110 -12.02 -0.05 5.28
N GLU A 111 -12.56 -0.99 4.50
CA GLU A 111 -12.73 -0.88 3.05
C GLU A 111 -13.75 0.26 2.71
N GLU A 112 -14.89 0.30 3.38
CA GLU A 112 -15.91 1.35 3.21
C GLU A 112 -15.44 2.72 3.73
N LEU A 113 -14.61 2.73 4.78
CA LEU A 113 -14.00 3.96 5.31
C LEU A 113 -12.99 4.55 4.32
N TYR A 114 -12.20 3.69 3.67
CA TYR A 114 -11.22 4.12 2.67
C TYR A 114 -11.91 4.65 1.39
N GLU A 115 -12.93 3.95 0.88
CA GLU A 115 -13.70 4.39 -0.31
C GLU A 115 -14.40 5.75 -0.13
N GLU A 116 -14.55 6.23 1.10
CA GLU A 116 -15.11 7.54 1.42
C GLU A 116 -14.04 8.59 1.74
N CYS A 117 -12.78 8.19 1.91
CA CYS A 117 -11.70 9.06 2.36
C CYS A 117 -11.00 9.76 1.19
N GLU A 118 -11.53 10.92 0.77
CA GLU A 118 -10.90 11.75 -0.28
C GLU A 118 -9.43 12.09 0.01
N PRO A 119 -9.02 12.48 1.24
CA PRO A 119 -7.61 12.72 1.55
C PRO A 119 -6.73 11.47 1.41
N CYS A 120 -7.27 10.28 1.69
CA CYS A 120 -6.54 9.01 1.52
C CYS A 120 -6.26 8.74 0.04
N HIS A 121 -7.25 8.97 -0.83
CA HIS A 121 -7.08 8.82 -2.27
C HIS A 121 -6.10 9.85 -2.86
N VAL A 122 -6.11 11.09 -2.34
CA VAL A 122 -5.10 12.11 -2.71
C VAL A 122 -3.70 11.67 -2.26
N GLY A 123 -3.57 11.17 -1.03
CA GLY A 123 -2.31 10.64 -0.50
C GLY A 123 -1.77 9.45 -1.30
N ASP A 124 -2.63 8.54 -1.72
CA ASP A 124 -2.24 7.39 -2.54
C ASP A 124 -1.79 7.78 -3.95
N ALA A 125 -2.44 8.77 -4.56
CA ALA A 125 -1.99 9.34 -5.83
C ALA A 125 -0.62 10.03 -5.68
N ALA A 126 -0.42 10.77 -4.59
CA ALA A 126 0.86 11.43 -4.30
C ALA A 126 1.98 10.40 -4.07
N ALA A 127 1.69 9.33 -3.34
CA ALA A 127 2.61 8.22 -3.13
C ALA A 127 2.98 7.52 -4.44
N LYS A 128 2.01 7.24 -5.31
CA LYS A 128 2.24 6.68 -6.66
C LYS A 128 3.18 7.57 -7.47
N ILE A 129 2.95 8.88 -7.51
CA ILE A 129 3.83 9.83 -8.22
C ILE A 129 5.21 9.89 -7.58
N GLY A 130 5.31 9.83 -6.25
CA GLY A 130 6.59 9.73 -5.53
C GLY A 130 7.39 8.48 -5.90
N ILE A 131 6.72 7.33 -6.10
CA ILE A 131 7.36 6.10 -6.58
C ILE A 131 7.89 6.30 -8.01
N ILE A 132 7.08 6.86 -8.92
CA ILE A 132 7.50 7.12 -10.31
C ILE A 132 8.71 8.06 -10.32
N CYS A 133 8.70 9.10 -9.47
CA CYS A 133 9.82 10.01 -9.30
C CYS A 133 11.12 9.32 -8.84
N LYS A 134 11.01 8.23 -8.08
CA LYS A 134 12.15 7.45 -7.61
C LYS A 134 12.64 6.44 -8.64
N GLU A 135 11.72 5.83 -9.39
CA GLU A 135 12.03 4.77 -10.35
C GLU A 135 12.43 5.31 -11.73
N LEU A 136 11.85 6.44 -12.16
CA LEU A 136 12.08 7.07 -13.46
C LEU A 136 12.52 8.54 -13.30
N PRO A 137 13.60 8.85 -12.55
CA PRO A 137 13.97 10.22 -12.22
C PRO A 137 14.36 11.09 -13.43
N GLU A 138 14.91 10.49 -14.49
CA GLU A 138 15.29 11.23 -15.71
C GLU A 138 14.07 11.65 -16.55
N GLU A 139 13.01 10.84 -16.54
CA GLU A 139 11.79 11.07 -17.31
C GLU A 139 10.75 11.89 -16.53
N ALA A 140 10.70 11.72 -15.21
CA ALA A 140 9.79 12.43 -14.32
C ALA A 140 10.15 13.93 -14.16
N GLY A 141 11.43 14.28 -14.39
CA GLY A 141 11.89 15.66 -14.44
C GLY A 141 12.02 16.35 -13.07
N CYS A 142 12.27 17.67 -13.11
CA CYS A 142 12.57 18.46 -11.90
C CYS A 142 11.38 18.57 -10.93
N GLY A 143 10.15 18.33 -11.39
CA GLY A 143 8.94 18.38 -10.57
C GLY A 143 8.95 17.42 -9.39
N CYS A 144 9.72 16.33 -9.46
CA CYS A 144 9.88 15.38 -8.36
C CYS A 144 10.48 15.97 -7.07
N LYS A 145 11.20 17.09 -7.17
CA LYS A 145 11.69 17.78 -5.97
C LYS A 145 10.55 18.40 -5.17
N LEU A 146 9.54 18.92 -5.87
CA LEU A 146 8.38 19.57 -5.27
C LEU A 146 7.56 18.58 -4.43
N ILE A 147 7.32 17.38 -4.95
CA ILE A 147 6.50 16.37 -4.24
C ILE A 147 7.19 15.84 -2.98
N LEU A 148 8.52 15.75 -3.00
CA LEU A 148 9.31 15.33 -1.85
C LEU A 148 9.34 16.42 -0.78
N GLU A 149 9.45 17.69 -1.17
CA GLU A 149 9.40 18.83 -0.23
C GLU A 149 8.02 18.96 0.42
N MET A 150 6.95 18.75 -0.34
CA MET A 150 5.58 18.77 0.18
C MET A 150 5.30 17.60 1.13
N ALA A 151 5.95 16.45 0.94
CA ALA A 151 5.81 15.30 1.82
C ALA A 151 6.37 15.55 3.23
N ASP A 152 7.32 16.47 3.36
CA ASP A 152 7.88 16.90 4.65
C ASP A 152 7.05 18.03 5.30
N ASP A 153 6.08 18.62 4.59
CA ASP A 153 5.20 19.69 5.12
C ASP A 153 3.80 19.15 5.45
N GLU A 154 3.57 18.96 6.76
CA GLU A 154 2.28 18.50 7.32
C GLU A 154 1.12 19.49 7.09
N ASN A 155 1.38 20.73 6.66
CA ASN A 155 0.35 21.73 6.41
C ASN A 155 -0.13 21.76 4.95
N THR A 156 0.49 20.97 4.08
CA THR A 156 0.11 20.91 2.68
C THR A 156 -1.33 20.40 2.53
N THR A 157 -2.19 21.21 1.95
CA THR A 157 -3.60 20.86 1.72
C THR A 157 -3.78 19.88 0.57
N GLU A 158 -4.90 19.16 0.55
CA GLU A 158 -5.22 18.21 -0.51
C GLU A 158 -5.28 18.89 -1.90
N ILE A 159 -5.70 20.15 -1.95
CA ILE A 159 -5.75 20.94 -3.19
C ILE A 159 -4.34 21.26 -3.68
N GLU A 160 -3.43 21.64 -2.78
CA GLU A 160 -2.03 21.88 -3.12
C GLU A 160 -1.36 20.61 -3.63
N TRP A 161 -1.64 19.47 -3.00
CA TRP A 161 -1.23 18.15 -3.48
C TRP A 161 -1.72 17.87 -4.89
N ILE A 162 -3.01 18.05 -5.17
CA ILE A 162 -3.58 17.79 -6.50
C ILE A 162 -2.92 18.69 -7.56
N LYS A 163 -2.72 19.98 -7.27
CA LYS A 163 -2.05 20.91 -8.19
C LYS A 163 -0.62 20.48 -8.49
N ALA A 164 0.15 20.16 -7.45
CA ALA A 164 1.54 19.72 -7.62
C ALA A 164 1.61 18.43 -8.44
N MET A 165 0.73 17.46 -8.17
CA MET A 165 0.66 16.22 -8.94
C MET A 165 0.37 16.46 -10.43
N VAL A 166 -0.58 17.36 -10.75
CA VAL A 166 -0.88 17.75 -12.13
C VAL A 166 0.33 18.42 -12.79
N GLU A 167 0.95 19.40 -12.11
CA GLU A 167 2.11 20.12 -12.64
C GLU A 167 3.29 19.17 -12.92
N ILE A 168 3.55 18.22 -12.01
CA ILE A 168 4.61 17.22 -12.16
C ILE A 168 4.31 16.30 -13.35
N ALA A 169 3.08 15.82 -13.48
CA ALA A 169 2.66 14.98 -14.60
C ALA A 169 2.78 15.73 -15.95
N GLU A 170 2.51 17.04 -15.97
CA GLU A 170 2.67 17.86 -17.18
C GLU A 170 4.13 17.99 -17.60
N GLN A 171 5.03 18.19 -16.64
CA GLN A 171 6.47 18.35 -16.87
C GLN A 171 7.19 17.03 -17.20
N ALA A 172 6.63 15.90 -16.78
CA ALA A 172 7.17 14.58 -17.08
C ALA A 172 7.09 14.22 -18.58
N GLN A 173 7.97 13.31 -18.98
CA GLN A 173 8.08 12.78 -20.34
C GLN A 173 8.07 11.25 -20.33
N GLY A 174 7.98 10.64 -21.52
CA GLY A 174 8.12 9.19 -21.68
C GLY A 174 7.11 8.38 -20.87
N GLU A 175 7.59 7.28 -20.30
CA GLU A 175 6.81 6.35 -19.50
C GLU A 175 6.39 6.98 -18.17
N ALA A 176 7.24 7.83 -17.58
CA ALA A 176 6.90 8.55 -16.34
C ALA A 176 5.66 9.44 -16.54
N LYS A 177 5.55 10.14 -17.68
CA LYS A 177 4.37 10.95 -18.01
C LYS A 177 3.10 10.11 -18.07
N GLU A 178 3.15 8.98 -18.77
CA GLU A 178 1.98 8.11 -18.94
C GLU A 178 1.48 7.58 -17.58
N GLN A 179 2.40 7.14 -16.72
CA GLN A 179 2.05 6.64 -15.39
C GLN A 179 1.55 7.74 -14.45
N MET A 180 2.17 8.93 -14.46
CA MET A 180 1.74 10.06 -13.62
C MET A 180 0.38 10.60 -14.04
N VAL A 181 0.15 10.74 -15.36
CA VAL A 181 -1.16 11.15 -15.90
C VAL A 181 -2.23 10.12 -15.55
N ALA A 182 -1.91 8.82 -15.61
CA ALA A 182 -2.85 7.78 -15.20
C ALA A 182 -3.23 7.90 -13.71
N ALA A 183 -2.26 8.14 -12.82
CA ALA A 183 -2.51 8.33 -11.39
C ALA A 183 -3.38 9.57 -11.10
N VAL A 184 -3.10 10.69 -11.78
CA VAL A 184 -3.92 11.92 -11.67
C VAL A 184 -5.33 11.69 -12.22
N THR A 185 -5.46 10.94 -13.32
CA THR A 185 -6.77 10.63 -13.94
C THR A 185 -7.60 9.74 -13.03
N GLU A 186 -7.02 8.70 -12.44
CA GLU A 186 -7.70 7.81 -11.48
C GLU A 186 -8.24 8.59 -10.27
N LEU A 187 -7.41 9.49 -9.70
CA LEU A 187 -7.84 10.37 -8.62
C LEU A 187 -8.97 11.31 -9.07
N THR A 188 -8.84 11.90 -10.26
CA THR A 188 -9.84 12.82 -10.80
C THR A 188 -11.17 12.13 -11.03
N ASP A 189 -11.17 10.94 -11.63
CA ASP A 189 -12.37 10.13 -11.87
C ASP A 189 -13.06 9.75 -10.55
N TYR A 190 -12.27 9.39 -9.53
CA TYR A 190 -12.78 9.12 -8.18
C TYR A 190 -13.46 10.36 -7.57
N LEU A 191 -12.79 11.52 -7.59
CA LEU A 191 -13.32 12.77 -7.04
C LEU A 191 -14.56 13.26 -7.82
N GLN A 192 -14.58 13.08 -9.14
CA GLN A 192 -15.72 13.43 -9.99
C GLN A 192 -16.93 12.54 -9.69
N GLY A 193 -16.72 11.23 -9.54
CA GLY A 193 -17.78 10.28 -9.20
C GLY A 193 -18.48 10.61 -7.88
N ARG A 194 -17.80 11.35 -6.99
CA ARG A 194 -18.30 11.75 -5.67
C ARG A 194 -18.79 13.19 -5.58
N ASP A 195 -18.73 13.97 -6.67
CA ASP A 195 -19.03 15.40 -6.67
C ASP A 195 -18.22 16.19 -5.61
N SER A 196 -16.95 15.80 -5.46
CA SER A 196 -16.05 16.26 -4.39
C SER A 196 -15.91 17.79 -4.37
N PRO A 197 -15.92 18.42 -3.18
CA PRO A 197 -15.64 19.84 -3.03
C PRO A 197 -14.22 20.22 -3.49
N LEU A 198 -13.25 19.30 -3.45
CA LEU A 198 -11.86 19.56 -3.85
C LEU A 198 -11.77 19.96 -5.33
N LEU A 199 -12.51 19.28 -6.21
CA LEU A 199 -12.57 19.63 -7.63
C LEU A 199 -13.23 20.99 -7.87
N LYS A 200 -14.30 21.29 -7.11
CA LYS A 200 -14.99 22.58 -7.21
C LYS A 200 -14.13 23.75 -6.75
N GLU A 201 -13.22 23.54 -5.82
CA GLU A 201 -12.26 24.57 -5.40
C GLU A 201 -11.14 24.74 -6.43
N LEU A 202 -10.63 23.64 -7.00
CA LEU A 202 -9.67 23.69 -8.11
C LEU A 202 -10.23 24.46 -9.32
N ASP A 203 -11.50 24.27 -9.67
CA ASP A 203 -12.16 24.97 -10.78
C ASP A 203 -12.38 26.48 -10.50
N LYS A 204 -12.52 26.88 -9.23
CA LYS A 204 -12.68 28.30 -8.85
C LYS A 204 -11.37 29.08 -8.88
N GLU A 205 -10.25 28.40 -8.69
CA GLU A 205 -8.92 29.02 -8.69
C GLU A 205 -8.30 29.09 -10.08
N GLN A 206 -8.86 28.41 -11.08
CA GLN A 206 -8.49 28.64 -12.48
C GLN A 206 -9.16 29.93 -12.99
N PRO A 207 -8.40 30.91 -13.55
CA PRO A 207 -9.02 32.05 -14.21
C PRO A 207 -9.86 31.55 -15.39
N PRO A 208 -11.00 32.20 -15.70
CA PRO A 208 -11.80 31.82 -16.85
C PRO A 208 -10.93 31.88 -18.11
N VAL A 209 -10.90 30.76 -18.85
CA VAL A 209 -10.26 30.68 -20.16
C VAL A 209 -11.11 31.53 -21.12
N GLU A 210 -10.66 32.74 -21.43
CA GLU A 210 -11.18 33.58 -22.53
C GLU A 210 -10.66 33.11 -23.90
#